data_AF-W1IPI3-F1
#
_entry.id   AF-W1IPI3-F1
#
_cell.length_a   1.000
_cell.length_b   1.000
_cell.length_c   1.000
_cell.angle_alpha   90.00
_cell.angle_beta   90.00
_cell.angle_gamma   90.00
#
_symmetry.space_group_name_H-M   'P 1'
#
loop_
_entity.id
_entity.type
_entity.pdbx_description
1 polymer ?
#
loop_
_entity_poly.entity_id
_entity_poly.type
_entity_poly.pdbx_seq_one_letter_code
_entity_poly.pdbx_strand_id
1 'polypeptide(L)'
;MLPHPIPEPLLQKQIPELRNPRYYSIYQSGRERCLQQALAGNDIKVVPLYSHNATYQSLFRKGWLSVNAQDIRLAKAEVCHARHA
;
A
#
# COMPACT_ATOMS: atom_id res chain seq x y z
N MET A 1 -2.94 -11.09 4.52
CA MET A 1 -2.28 -9.98 3.80
C MET A 1 -2.35 -10.28 2.32
N LEU A 2 -2.84 -9.34 1.51
CA LEU A 2 -2.84 -9.44 0.05
C LEU A 2 -1.40 -9.61 -0.45
N PRO A 3 -1.13 -10.57 -1.35
CA PRO A 3 0.21 -10.70 -1.92
C PRO A 3 0.58 -9.39 -2.63
N HIS A 4 1.80 -8.90 -2.38
CA HIS A 4 2.31 -7.77 -3.14
C HIS A 4 2.40 -8.17 -4.62
N PRO A 5 1.83 -7.39 -5.56
CA PRO A 5 1.86 -7.71 -6.99
C PRO A 5 3.29 -7.64 -7.54
N ILE A 6 4.18 -6.90 -6.86
CA ILE A 6 5.60 -6.83 -7.14
C ILE A 6 6.33 -7.67 -6.09
N PRO A 7 7.07 -8.72 -6.48
CA PRO A 7 7.95 -9.45 -5.59
C PRO A 7 8.86 -8.50 -4.80
N GLU A 8 8.97 -8.71 -3.49
CA GLU A 8 9.78 -7.86 -2.60
C GLU A 8 11.21 -7.59 -3.12
N PRO A 9 11.94 -8.58 -3.70
CA PRO A 9 13.27 -8.31 -4.26
C PRO A 9 13.28 -7.31 -5.42
N LEU A 10 12.22 -7.28 -6.24
CA LEU A 10 12.09 -6.31 -7.33
C LEU A 10 11.76 -4.93 -6.80
N LEU A 11 10.91 -4.86 -5.77
CA LEU A 11 10.57 -3.61 -5.10
C LEU A 11 11.80 -2.99 -4.43
N GLN A 12 12.63 -3.80 -3.74
CA GLN A 12 13.90 -3.35 -3.14
C GLN A 12 14.97 -2.97 -4.17
N LYS A 13 14.87 -3.45 -5.42
CA LYS A 13 15.72 -2.98 -6.53
C LYS A 13 15.28 -1.60 -7.03
N GLN A 14 13.97 -1.34 -7.09
CA GLN A 14 13.42 -0.06 -7.53
C GLN A 14 13.52 1.03 -6.44
N ILE A 15 13.38 0.64 -5.17
CA ILE A 15 13.43 1.52 -4.01
C ILE A 15 14.41 0.92 -2.99
N PRO A 16 15.73 1.17 -3.14
CA PRO A 16 16.77 0.59 -2.30
C PRO A 16 16.59 0.87 -0.80
N GLU A 17 15.93 1.97 -0.44
CA GLU A 17 15.65 2.33 0.95
C GLU A 17 14.77 1.28 1.66
N LEU A 18 13.97 0.51 0.91
CA LEU A 18 13.11 -0.54 1.46
C LEU A 18 13.86 -1.80 1.88
N ARG A 19 15.19 -1.86 1.68
CA ARG A 19 16.03 -2.88 2.33
C ARG A 19 16.06 -2.70 3.85
N ASN A 20 15.77 -1.49 4.35
CA ASN A 20 15.56 -1.27 5.78
C ASN A 20 14.15 -1.77 6.16
N PRO A 21 14.04 -2.74 7.10
CA PRO A 21 12.75 -3.33 7.46
C PRO A 21 11.76 -2.30 8.03
N ARG A 22 12.25 -1.25 8.71
CA ARG A 22 11.40 -0.15 9.20
C ARG A 22 10.81 0.66 8.06
N TYR A 23 11.57 0.86 6.99
CA TYR A 23 11.11 1.66 5.86
C TYR A 23 10.14 0.86 4.99
N TYR A 24 10.40 -0.45 4.88
CA TYR A 24 9.48 -1.39 4.25
C TYR A 24 8.13 -1.45 4.96
N SER A 25 8.11 -1.53 6.29
CA SER A 25 6.84 -1.55 7.03
C SER A 25 6.03 -0.25 6.86
N ILE A 26 6.70 0.91 6.80
CA ILE A 26 6.05 2.20 6.52
C ILE A 26 5.46 2.23 5.11
N TYR A 27 6.19 1.73 4.12
CA TYR A 27 5.71 1.60 2.75
C TYR A 27 4.47 0.68 2.68
N GLN A 28 4.54 -0.50 3.30
CA GLN A 28 3.41 -1.43 3.36
C GLN A 28 2.20 -0.80 4.05
N SER A 29 2.40 -0.08 5.15
CA SER A 29 1.32 0.65 5.85
C SER A 29 0.61 1.65 4.94
N GLY A 30 1.36 2.35 4.08
CA GLY A 30 0.79 3.27 3.09
C GLY A 30 -0.07 2.55 2.06
N ARG A 31 0.41 1.42 1.55
CA ARG A 31 -0.31 0.59 0.58
C ARG A 31 -1.60 0.02 1.16
N GLU A 32 -1.52 -0.55 2.36
CA GLU A 32 -2.67 -1.14 3.06
C GLU A 32 -3.75 -0.10 3.37
N ARG A 33 -3.35 1.06 3.89
CA ARG A 33 -4.31 2.12 4.22
C ARG A 33 -4.99 2.68 2.95
N CYS A 34 -4.27 2.80 1.84
CA CYS A 34 -4.84 3.18 0.56
C CYS A 34 -5.90 2.16 0.09
N LEU A 35 -5.59 0.86 0.15
CA LEU A 35 -6.55 -0.20 -0.17
C LEU A 35 -7.79 -0.16 0.72
N GLN A 36 -7.63 -0.01 2.03
CA GLN A 36 -8.75 0.11 2.96
C GLN A 36 -9.67 1.28 2.60
N GLN A 37 -9.11 2.44 2.25
CA GLN A 37 -9.87 3.62 1.84
C GLN A 37 -10.61 3.38 0.51
N ALA A 38 -9.94 2.76 -0.46
CA ALA A 38 -10.56 2.41 -1.74
C ALA A 38 -11.71 1.39 -1.58
N LEU A 39 -11.57 0.44 -0.65
CA LEU A 39 -12.60 -0.55 -0.32
C LEU A 39 -13.80 0.09 0.40
N ALA A 40 -13.55 1.10 1.24
CA ALA A 40 -14.60 1.89 1.89
C ALA A 40 -15.31 2.85 0.93
N GLY A 41 -14.83 3.01 -0.31
CA GLY A 41 -15.40 3.93 -1.31
C GLY A 41 -14.97 5.38 -1.14
N ASN A 42 -13.93 5.65 -0.34
CA ASN A 42 -13.40 6.99 -0.13
C ASN A 42 -12.48 7.42 -1.28
N ASP A 43 -12.29 8.73 -1.43
CA ASP A 43 -11.33 9.28 -2.39
C ASP A 43 -9.88 9.03 -1.93
N ILE A 44 -9.10 8.40 -2.80
CA ILE A 44 -7.69 8.05 -2.57
C ILE A 44 -6.71 8.98 -3.30
N LYS A 45 -7.19 10.03 -3.98
CA LYS A 45 -6.34 11.01 -4.69
C LYS A 45 -5.42 11.78 -3.75
N VAL A 46 -5.88 12.02 -2.52
CA VAL A 46 -5.11 12.78 -1.51
C VAL A 46 -4.40 11.81 -0.58
N VAL A 47 -3.08 11.94 -0.51
CA VAL A 47 -2.26 11.15 0.42
C VAL A 47 -2.35 11.78 1.81
N PRO A 48 -2.76 11.03 2.85
CA PRO A 48 -2.86 11.57 4.19
C PRO A 48 -1.48 11.77 4.83
N LEU A 49 -1.44 12.64 5.84
CA LEU A 49 -0.28 12.75 6.72
C LEU A 49 -0.14 11.47 7.55
N TYR A 50 1.04 10.87 7.51
CA TYR A 50 1.46 9.71 8.28
C TYR A 50 2.46 10.10 9.37
N SER A 51 3.44 10.95 9.03
CA SER A 51 4.46 11.41 9.97
C SER A 51 4.96 12.80 9.61
N HIS A 52 5.40 13.56 10.61
CA HIS A 52 6.13 14.82 10.39
C HIS A 52 7.57 14.59 9.93
N ASN A 53 8.11 13.38 10.08
CA ASN A 53 9.40 13.02 9.53
C ASN A 53 9.30 12.87 8.00
N ALA A 54 10.03 13.71 7.26
CA ALA A 54 9.97 13.76 5.80
C ALA A 54 10.28 12.40 5.13
N THR A 55 11.24 11.64 5.66
CA THR A 55 11.60 10.31 5.15
C THR A 55 10.44 9.34 5.31
N TYR A 56 9.83 9.27 6.50
CA TYR A 56 8.70 8.37 6.76
C TYR A 56 7.47 8.77 5.96
N GLN A 57 7.18 10.07 5.86
CA GLN A 57 6.09 10.57 5.04
C GLN A 57 6.28 10.22 3.57
N SER A 58 7.51 10.35 3.06
CA SER A 58 7.85 10.00 1.67
C SER A 58 7.67 8.51 1.40
N LEU A 59 8.14 7.63 2.29
CA LEU A 59 8.00 6.18 2.16
C LEU A 59 6.53 5.75 2.22
N PHE A 60 5.75 6.33 3.14
CA PHE A 60 4.31 6.10 3.22
C PHE A 60 3.61 6.53 1.92
N ARG A 61 3.96 7.71 1.39
CA ARG A 61 3.44 8.22 0.12
C ARG A 61 3.75 7.30 -1.05
N LYS A 62 4.99 6.78 -1.14
CA LYS A 62 5.38 5.79 -2.16
C LYS A 62 4.50 4.53 -2.06
N GLY A 63 4.26 4.06 -0.83
CA GLY A 63 3.34 2.94 -0.56
C GLY A 63 1.91 3.20 -1.01
N TRP A 64 1.36 4.36 -0.65
CA TRP A 64 0.01 4.78 -1.03
C TRP A 64 -0.18 4.83 -2.55
N LEU A 65 0.77 5.46 -3.26
CA LEU A 65 0.73 5.63 -4.71
C LEU A 65 1.04 4.35 -5.49
N SER A 66 1.53 3.30 -4.81
CA SER A 66 1.78 1.99 -5.44
C SER A 66 0.50 1.19 -5.71
N VAL A 67 -0.63 1.59 -5.10
CA VAL A 67 -1.92 0.93 -5.29
C VAL A 67 -2.52 1.35 -6.63
N ASN A 68 -2.82 0.37 -7.47
CA ASN A 68 -3.47 0.59 -8.76
C ASN A 68 -4.89 0.00 -8.80
N ALA A 69 -5.60 0.20 -9.92
CA ALA A 69 -6.97 -0.28 -10.09
C ALA A 69 -7.08 -1.83 -10.04
N GLN A 70 -6.05 -2.57 -10.46
CA GLN A 70 -6.04 -4.03 -10.38
C GLN A 70 -5.94 -4.50 -8.92
N ASP A 71 -5.09 -3.86 -8.11
CA ASP A 71 -4.98 -4.14 -6.68
C ASP A 71 -6.32 -3.94 -5.96
N ILE A 72 -7.02 -2.84 -6.27
CA ILE A 72 -8.33 -2.52 -5.70
C ILE A 72 -9.36 -3.56 -6.13
N ARG A 73 -9.38 -3.95 -7.41
CA ARG A 73 -10.30 -4.98 -7.92
C ARG A 73 -10.07 -6.34 -7.26
N LEU A 74 -8.81 -6.74 -7.11
CA LEU A 74 -8.44 -7.99 -6.43
C LEU A 74 -8.89 -7.95 -4.95
N ALA A 75 -8.59 -6.86 -4.24
CA ALA A 75 -9.01 -6.68 -2.86
C ALA A 75 -10.55 -6.71 -2.70
N LYS A 76 -11.30 -6.10 -3.63
CA LYS A 76 -12.78 -6.17 -3.65
C LYS A 76 -13.29 -7.60 -3.86
N ALA A 77 -12.65 -8.36 -4.75
CA ALA A 77 -13.02 -9.74 -5.02
C ALA A 77 -12.81 -10.63 -3.79
N GLU A 78 -11.69 -10.48 -3.08
CA GLU A 78 -11.42 -11.22 -1.85
C GLU A 78 -12.42 -10.88 -0.73
N VAL A 79 -12.72 -9.59 -0.52
CA VAL A 79 -13.73 -9.18 0.46
C VAL A 79 -15.11 -9.74 0.12
N CYS A 80 -15.47 -9.79 -1.15
CA CYS A 80 -16.72 -10.43 -1.58
C CYS A 80 -16.71 -11.93 -1.25
N HIS A 81 -15.65 -12.64 -1.64
CA HIS A 81 -15.51 -14.07 -1.37
C HIS A 81 -15.56 -14.39 0.13
N ALA A 82 -14.88 -13.62 0.97
CA ALA A 82 -14.88 -13.78 2.43
C ALA A 82 -16.25 -13.52 3.08
N ARG A 83 -17.16 -12.78 2.43
CA ARG A 83 -18.52 -12.54 2.92
C ARG A 83 -19.52 -13.63 2.51
N HIS A 84 -19.13 -14.48 1.56
CA HIS A 84 -19.95 -15.56 1.01
C HIS A 84 -19.46 -16.96 1.41
N ALA A 85 -18.37 -17.05 2.17
CA ALA A 85 -17.87 -18.27 2.80
C ALA A 85 -18.35 -18.34 4.27
#